data_AF-A0A8C9C7U5-F1
#
_entry.id   AF-A0A8C9C7U5-F1
#
_cell.length_a   1.000
_cell.length_b   1.000
_cell.length_c   1.000
_cell.angle_alpha   90.00
_cell.angle_beta   90.00
_cell.angle_gamma   90.00
#
_symmetry.space_group_name_H-M   'P 1'
#
loop_
_entity.id
_entity.type
_entity.pdbx_description
1 polymer ?
#
loop_
_entity_poly.entity_id
_entity_poly.type
_entity_poly.pdbx_seq_one_letter_code
_entity_poly.pdbx_strand_id
1 'polypeptide(L)'
;MTSYSYRQSSATSSFGGLGSGSTRFGAGGVFRAPSIHGGSGGRGVSVSSARFVSSSSSGGYGGGYAGVLAGSDGLLAGNEKLTMQNLNDRLASYLEKVRALEEANGDLEVKIRDWYQKQGPGPARDYSHYFKTIEALRDQILGATIENSKMVLHIDNARLAADDFRTKFETEQALRVSVEADINGLRRVLDELTLARTDLEMQIENLKEELAYLKKNHEEEISVLKGQVGGQVSVEVDSAPGIDLPKVLSDMRSQYEVMAEKNRKDAEAWFTSQTEELNREVAGHTEQLQVSKTEVTDLRRTLQGLEIELQSQLSMKAALEDTLAETEARFGAQLAQIQALISGVEAQLSDVRADTERQNQEYQHLMDIKSRLEQEIATYRNLLEGQDAYYNNLSTPKVL
;
A
#
# COMPACT_ATOMS: atom_id res chain seq x y z
N MET A 1 -6.86 38.50 -24.70
CA MET A 1 -5.53 38.28 -24.08
C MET A 1 -5.49 36.86 -23.57
N THR A 2 -4.71 36.05 -24.28
CA THR A 2 -4.50 34.62 -24.09
C THR A 2 -3.57 34.41 -22.91
N SER A 3 -3.90 33.53 -21.96
CA SER A 3 -2.92 33.00 -21.00
C SER A 3 -2.91 31.48 -21.08
N TYR A 4 -1.75 30.96 -21.45
CA TYR A 4 -1.41 29.55 -21.66
C TYR A 4 -0.50 29.07 -20.52
N SER A 5 -0.77 27.85 -20.03
CA SER A 5 0.15 26.81 -19.50
C SER A 5 1.10 27.14 -18.31
N TYR A 6 1.42 26.24 -17.37
CA TYR A 6 1.90 24.86 -17.51
C TYR A 6 1.65 24.06 -16.21
N ARG A 7 1.26 22.79 -16.29
CA ARG A 7 1.47 21.78 -15.23
C ARG A 7 2.50 20.77 -15.73
N GLN A 8 3.57 20.59 -14.96
CA GLN A 8 4.59 19.58 -15.19
C GLN A 8 4.09 18.20 -14.73
N SER A 9 4.17 17.24 -15.64
CA SER A 9 4.07 15.81 -15.38
C SER A 9 5.47 15.23 -15.52
N SER A 10 6.02 14.66 -14.45
CA SER A 10 7.25 13.87 -14.52
C SER A 10 6.89 12.39 -14.56
N ALA A 11 6.93 11.83 -15.76
CA ALA A 11 7.09 10.40 -15.99
C ALA A 11 8.59 10.07 -15.99
N THR A 12 8.99 9.02 -15.28
CA THR A 12 10.32 8.40 -15.43
C THR A 12 10.12 6.94 -15.82
N SER A 13 10.36 6.66 -17.10
CA SER A 13 10.65 5.33 -17.62
C SER A 13 12.07 4.93 -17.23
N SER A 14 12.26 3.69 -16.76
CA SER A 14 13.55 3.01 -16.89
C SER A 14 13.33 1.53 -17.19
N PHE A 15 13.69 1.17 -18.42
CA PHE A 15 13.83 -0.18 -18.94
C PHE A 15 15.32 -0.54 -18.83
N GLY A 16 15.67 -1.72 -18.31
CA GLY A 16 17.03 -2.21 -18.41
C GLY A 16 17.39 -3.40 -17.54
N GLY A 17 17.50 -4.58 -18.17
CA GLY A 17 18.72 -5.38 -18.08
C GLY A 17 18.74 -6.55 -17.09
N LEU A 18 18.57 -7.77 -17.64
CA LEU A 18 19.03 -9.02 -17.05
C LEU A 18 20.54 -9.02 -16.78
N GLY A 19 20.95 -9.53 -15.62
CA GLY A 19 22.34 -9.79 -15.27
C GLY A 19 22.46 -11.05 -14.42
N SER A 20 22.84 -12.15 -15.08
CA SER A 20 23.18 -13.46 -14.49
C SER A 20 24.43 -13.37 -13.60
N GLY A 21 24.44 -14.11 -12.49
CA GLY A 21 25.62 -14.29 -11.64
C GLY A 21 25.48 -15.46 -10.67
N SER A 22 25.98 -16.63 -11.06
CA SER A 22 26.13 -17.84 -10.23
C SER A 22 27.48 -17.87 -9.49
N THR A 23 27.57 -18.77 -8.49
CA THR A 23 28.74 -19.25 -7.69
C THR A 23 28.99 -18.52 -6.36
N ARG A 24 29.29 -19.16 -5.20
CA ARG A 24 29.73 -20.54 -4.85
C ARG A 24 29.56 -20.79 -3.33
N PHE A 25 29.52 -22.07 -2.96
CA PHE A 25 29.58 -22.62 -1.59
C PHE A 25 30.91 -22.33 -0.86
N GLY A 26 30.85 -22.23 0.48
CA GLY A 26 32.00 -22.29 1.40
C GLY A 26 31.53 -22.42 2.86
N ALA A 27 32.16 -23.33 3.61
CA ALA A 27 31.66 -23.98 4.82
C ALA A 27 31.97 -23.27 6.16
N GLY A 28 31.14 -23.57 7.18
CA GLY A 28 31.55 -23.71 8.59
C GLY A 28 31.70 -22.45 9.45
N GLY A 29 30.79 -22.26 10.41
CA GLY A 29 30.96 -21.35 11.56
C GLY A 29 29.63 -20.86 12.14
N VAL A 30 29.31 -21.29 13.36
CA VAL A 30 28.06 -20.94 14.07
C VAL A 30 28.26 -19.71 14.97
N PHE A 31 27.18 -18.92 15.07
CA PHE A 31 26.80 -17.93 16.09
C PHE A 31 27.25 -16.45 15.98
N ARG A 32 26.25 -15.65 15.56
CA ARG A 32 25.66 -14.47 16.24
C ARG A 32 25.85 -13.13 15.51
N ALA A 33 24.71 -12.53 15.18
CA ALA A 33 24.59 -11.21 14.57
C ALA A 33 25.01 -10.10 15.55
N PRO A 34 25.78 -9.08 15.10
CA PRO A 34 25.92 -7.85 15.86
C PRO A 34 24.65 -7.02 15.65
N SER A 35 23.95 -6.74 16.74
CA SER A 35 22.84 -5.79 16.77
C SER A 35 23.37 -4.38 16.54
N ILE A 36 23.04 -3.79 15.39
CA ILE A 36 23.13 -2.36 15.14
C ILE A 36 21.86 -1.71 15.71
N HIS A 37 22.01 -0.89 16.74
CA HIS A 37 21.03 0.13 17.11
C HIS A 37 21.58 1.49 16.67
N GLY A 38 20.77 2.21 15.89
CA GLY A 38 21.12 3.51 15.34
C GLY A 38 21.25 4.59 16.42
N GLY A 39 22.26 5.44 16.26
CA GLY A 39 22.40 6.72 16.95
C GLY A 39 22.59 7.81 15.90
N SER A 40 21.56 8.66 15.76
CA SER A 40 21.66 9.94 15.07
C SER A 40 22.64 10.85 15.82
N GLY A 41 23.55 11.50 15.10
CA GLY A 41 24.49 12.47 15.66
C GLY A 41 25.94 12.03 15.48
N GLY A 42 26.54 12.40 14.36
CA GLY A 42 27.93 12.11 14.05
C GLY A 42 28.87 12.59 15.16
N ARG A 43 29.46 11.63 15.88
CA ARG A 43 30.70 11.72 16.66
C ARG A 43 31.12 10.32 17.13
N GLY A 44 32.18 9.79 16.51
CA GLY A 44 33.12 8.80 17.08
C GLY A 44 32.56 7.44 17.52
N VAL A 45 32.65 6.44 16.64
CA VAL A 45 32.63 5.03 17.04
C VAL A 45 34.03 4.66 17.53
N SER A 46 34.20 4.38 18.82
CA SER A 46 35.45 3.87 19.38
C SER A 46 35.35 2.35 19.53
N VAL A 47 36.13 1.61 18.75
CA VAL A 47 36.23 0.14 18.82
C VAL A 47 37.34 -0.21 19.79
N SER A 48 37.00 -0.85 20.91
CA SER A 48 37.99 -1.47 21.78
C SER A 48 38.41 -2.83 21.21
N SER A 49 39.65 -2.92 20.74
CA SER A 49 40.28 -4.18 20.34
C SER A 49 40.89 -4.85 21.57
N ALA A 50 40.41 -6.04 21.91
CA ALA A 50 41.05 -6.90 22.90
C ALA A 50 42.37 -7.42 22.31
N ARG A 51 43.50 -6.92 22.81
CA ARG A 51 44.82 -7.46 22.52
C ARG A 51 45.11 -8.59 23.50
N PHE A 52 45.22 -9.81 22.97
CA PHE A 52 45.87 -10.92 23.67
C PHE A 52 47.37 -10.63 23.77
N VAL A 53 47.90 -10.48 24.99
CA VAL A 53 49.33 -10.50 25.25
C VAL A 53 49.69 -11.88 25.79
N SER A 54 50.09 -12.76 24.88
CA SER A 54 50.94 -13.90 25.22
C SER A 54 52.39 -13.46 24.98
N SER A 55 53.19 -13.35 26.04
CA SER A 55 54.64 -13.34 25.87
C SER A 55 55.29 -14.33 26.82
N SER A 56 55.83 -15.34 26.17
CA SER A 56 56.74 -16.37 26.58
C SER A 56 57.98 -15.83 27.31
N SER A 57 58.31 -16.48 28.42
CA SER A 57 59.61 -17.13 28.63
C SER A 57 60.67 -16.89 27.53
N SER A 58 61.73 -16.15 27.88
CA SER A 58 63.14 -16.41 27.55
C SER A 58 63.89 -15.08 27.43
N GLY A 59 64.95 -14.94 28.23
CA GLY A 59 65.77 -13.73 28.26
C GLY A 59 66.86 -13.86 29.30
N GLY A 60 67.84 -14.71 28.99
CA GLY A 60 69.04 -14.85 29.80
C GLY A 60 69.87 -13.57 29.79
N TYR A 61 70.46 -13.25 30.93
CA TYR A 61 71.61 -12.37 31.04
C TYR A 61 72.61 -13.00 32.00
N GLY A 62 73.78 -13.31 31.45
CA GLY A 62 74.96 -13.75 32.19
C GLY A 62 75.78 -12.56 32.68
N GLY A 63 76.60 -12.85 33.69
CA GLY A 63 77.62 -11.98 34.30
C GLY A 63 77.83 -12.47 35.73
N GLY A 64 78.94 -13.04 36.17
CA GLY A 64 80.31 -12.96 35.67
C GLY A 64 81.16 -12.16 36.66
N TYR A 65 81.51 -12.75 37.81
CA TYR A 65 82.59 -12.24 38.66
C TYR A 65 83.42 -13.43 39.16
N ALA A 66 84.66 -13.48 38.68
CA ALA A 66 85.73 -14.32 39.16
C ALA A 66 86.52 -13.55 40.24
N GLY A 67 86.84 -14.23 41.33
CA GLY A 67 87.82 -13.79 42.33
C GLY A 67 88.62 -15.01 42.77
N VAL A 68 89.94 -14.91 42.63
CA VAL A 68 90.90 -16.00 42.44
C VAL A 68 92.04 -15.80 43.45
N LEU A 69 92.57 -16.92 43.99
CA LEU A 69 93.90 -17.11 44.64
C LEU A 69 94.10 -16.44 46.01
N ALA A 70 94.86 -16.97 46.97
CA ALA A 70 95.76 -18.12 47.07
C ALA A 70 95.89 -18.50 48.56
N GLY A 71 96.36 -19.71 48.84
CA GLY A 71 96.49 -20.25 50.19
C GLY A 71 97.58 -19.61 51.05
N SER A 72 97.38 -19.72 52.36
CA SER A 72 98.47 -19.86 53.32
C SER A 72 97.95 -20.63 54.54
N ASP A 73 98.77 -21.61 54.89
CA ASP A 73 98.73 -22.57 55.98
C ASP A 73 98.50 -21.96 57.38
N GLY A 74 97.75 -22.71 58.23
CA GLY A 74 97.83 -22.67 59.69
C GLY A 74 97.11 -21.57 60.49
N LEU A 75 95.84 -21.77 60.90
CA LEU A 75 95.32 -21.45 62.26
C LEU A 75 93.86 -21.93 62.48
N LEU A 76 93.67 -23.25 62.58
CA LEU A 76 92.40 -23.93 62.84
C LEU A 76 92.04 -23.99 64.35
N ALA A 77 91.69 -22.85 64.97
CA ALA A 77 91.17 -22.86 66.36
C ALA A 77 90.28 -21.64 66.76
N GLY A 78 89.74 -20.85 65.81
CA GLY A 78 88.92 -19.65 66.11
C GLY A 78 87.60 -19.52 65.33
N ASN A 79 87.26 -20.52 64.50
CA ASN A 79 86.24 -20.37 63.45
C ASN A 79 84.79 -20.58 63.94
N GLU A 80 84.59 -21.34 65.00
CA GLU A 80 83.25 -21.80 65.43
C GLU A 80 82.42 -20.68 66.09
N LYS A 81 83.08 -19.74 66.78
CA LYS A 81 82.42 -18.59 67.41
C LYS A 81 82.01 -17.52 66.39
N LEU A 82 82.83 -17.28 65.37
CA LEU A 82 82.50 -16.36 64.28
C LEU A 82 81.40 -16.90 63.37
N THR A 83 81.37 -18.22 63.12
CA THR A 83 80.26 -18.85 62.40
C THR A 83 78.95 -18.79 63.18
N MET A 84 78.99 -18.97 64.51
CA MET A 84 77.80 -18.82 65.37
C MET A 84 77.32 -17.37 65.46
N GLN A 85 78.23 -16.39 65.49
CA GLN A 85 77.86 -14.98 65.42
C GLN A 85 77.21 -14.63 64.07
N ASN A 86 77.78 -15.08 62.95
CA ASN A 86 77.19 -14.85 61.62
C ASN A 86 75.80 -15.48 61.47
N LEU A 87 75.59 -16.68 62.03
CA LEU A 87 74.28 -17.31 62.07
C LEU A 87 73.27 -16.53 62.92
N ASN A 88 73.70 -16.05 64.08
CA ASN A 88 72.86 -15.23 64.96
C ASN A 88 72.52 -13.87 64.34
N ASP A 89 73.48 -13.22 63.68
CA ASP A 89 73.24 -11.96 62.95
C ASP A 89 72.27 -12.18 61.80
N ARG A 90 72.40 -13.31 61.10
CA ARG A 90 71.47 -13.71 60.04
C ARG A 90 70.08 -14.01 60.60
N LEU A 91 69.97 -14.70 61.74
CA LEU A 91 68.70 -14.97 62.42
C LEU A 91 68.05 -13.68 62.94
N ALA A 92 68.82 -12.74 63.48
CA ALA A 92 68.34 -11.42 63.87
C ALA A 92 67.79 -10.66 62.66
N SER A 93 68.51 -10.67 61.52
CA SER A 93 68.02 -10.06 60.27
C SER A 93 66.75 -10.74 59.73
N TYR A 94 66.61 -12.06 59.90
CA TYR A 94 65.39 -12.79 59.54
C TYR A 94 64.23 -12.42 60.46
N LEU A 95 64.44 -12.34 61.77
CA LEU A 95 63.39 -11.93 62.72
C LEU A 95 62.95 -10.49 62.50
N GLU A 96 63.88 -9.59 62.19
CA GLU A 96 63.57 -8.20 61.83
C GLU A 96 62.77 -8.13 60.52
N LYS A 97 63.12 -8.96 59.53
CA LYS A 97 62.37 -9.07 58.28
C LYS A 97 60.97 -9.67 58.48
N VAL A 98 60.82 -10.64 59.38
CA VAL A 98 59.50 -11.21 59.72
C VAL A 98 58.63 -10.16 60.39
N ARG A 99 59.16 -9.40 61.36
CA ARG A 99 58.42 -8.29 61.99
C ARG A 99 57.99 -7.22 60.98
N ALA A 100 58.89 -6.83 60.07
CA ALA A 100 58.55 -5.87 59.03
C ALA A 100 57.47 -6.39 58.06
N LEU A 101 57.48 -7.70 57.77
CA LEU A 101 56.44 -8.33 56.94
C LEU A 101 55.10 -8.45 57.68
N GLU A 102 55.12 -8.74 58.99
CA GLU A 102 53.90 -8.78 59.82
C GLU A 102 53.25 -7.40 59.92
N GLU A 103 54.05 -6.34 60.12
CA GLU A 103 53.57 -4.95 60.14
C GLU A 103 52.99 -4.55 58.77
N ALA A 104 53.70 -4.86 57.68
CA ALA A 104 53.22 -4.60 56.32
C ALA A 104 51.92 -5.39 56.00
N ASN A 105 51.78 -6.63 56.48
CA ASN A 105 50.54 -7.40 56.33
C ASN A 105 49.39 -6.78 57.12
N GLY A 106 49.63 -6.33 58.35
CA GLY A 106 48.63 -5.62 59.14
C GLY A 106 48.11 -4.36 58.45
N ASP A 107 49.02 -3.57 57.87
CA ASP A 107 48.67 -2.38 57.08
C ASP A 107 47.86 -2.72 55.83
N LEU A 108 48.20 -3.82 55.14
CA LEU A 108 47.46 -4.27 53.96
C LEU A 108 46.05 -4.77 54.32
N GLU A 109 45.88 -5.48 55.44
CA GLU A 109 44.56 -5.92 55.91
C GLU A 109 43.64 -4.74 56.25
N VAL A 110 44.19 -3.71 56.89
CA VAL A 110 43.43 -2.48 57.19
C VAL A 110 43.02 -1.78 55.90
N LYS A 111 43.93 -1.65 54.93
CA LYS A 111 43.62 -1.07 53.61
C LYS A 111 42.56 -1.86 52.85
N ILE A 112 42.59 -3.19 52.92
CA ILE A 112 41.58 -4.06 52.30
C ILE A 112 40.21 -3.84 52.97
N ARG A 113 40.16 -3.81 54.30
CA ARG A 113 38.92 -3.55 55.05
C ARG A 113 38.33 -2.17 54.71
N ASP A 114 39.15 -1.13 54.72
CA ASP A 114 38.75 0.21 54.34
C ASP A 114 38.25 0.29 52.89
N TRP A 115 38.89 -0.44 51.98
CA TRP A 115 38.49 -0.50 50.58
C TRP A 115 37.12 -1.15 50.43
N TYR A 116 36.87 -2.29 51.08
CA TYR A 116 35.55 -2.94 51.05
C TYR A 116 34.45 -2.09 51.69
N GLN A 117 34.77 -1.33 52.74
CA GLN A 117 33.79 -0.46 53.37
C GLN A 117 33.44 0.77 52.51
N LYS A 118 34.41 1.30 51.76
CA LYS A 118 34.21 2.43 50.83
C LYS A 118 33.64 2.00 49.48
N GLN A 119 33.87 0.76 49.06
CA GLN A 119 33.42 0.18 47.78
C GLN A 119 32.25 -0.79 47.93
N GLY A 120 31.69 -0.92 49.14
CA GLY A 120 30.44 -1.65 49.35
C GLY A 120 29.35 -1.08 48.43
N PRO A 121 28.52 -1.92 47.78
CA PRO A 121 27.43 -1.42 46.95
C PRO A 121 26.55 -0.49 47.80
N GLY A 122 26.49 0.79 47.41
CA GLY A 122 25.57 1.73 48.04
C GLY A 122 24.12 1.23 47.93
N PRO A 123 23.19 1.73 48.76
CA PRO A 123 21.78 1.39 48.63
C PRO A 123 21.32 1.65 47.20
N ALA A 124 20.61 0.68 46.62
CA ALA A 124 20.14 0.74 45.24
C ALA A 124 19.45 2.08 44.98
N ARG A 125 19.83 2.75 43.89
CA ARG A 125 19.25 4.04 43.52
C ARG A 125 17.74 3.84 43.27
N ASP A 126 16.90 4.54 44.01
CA ASP A 126 15.44 4.41 43.85
C ASP A 126 14.98 5.02 42.52
N TYR A 127 14.56 4.17 41.57
CA TYR A 127 14.02 4.58 40.27
C TYR A 127 12.48 4.65 40.24
N SER A 128 11.83 4.53 41.40
CA SER A 128 10.37 4.41 41.52
C SER A 128 9.59 5.57 40.88
N HIS A 129 10.10 6.81 40.94
CA HIS A 129 9.42 7.95 40.34
C HIS A 129 9.42 7.91 38.80
N TYR A 130 10.45 7.34 38.17
CA TYR A 130 10.50 7.20 36.71
C TYR A 130 9.43 6.24 36.21
N PHE A 131 9.10 5.19 36.97
CA PHE A 131 8.03 4.26 36.59
C PHE A 131 6.67 4.97 36.51
N LYS A 132 6.36 5.85 37.47
CA LYS A 132 5.12 6.65 37.43
C LYS A 132 5.07 7.57 36.21
N THR A 133 6.19 8.22 35.87
CA THR A 133 6.24 9.05 34.66
C THR A 133 6.13 8.24 33.37
N ILE A 134 6.74 7.04 33.33
CA ILE A 134 6.66 6.14 32.19
C ILE A 134 5.23 5.63 31.99
N GLU A 135 4.54 5.29 33.07
CA GLU A 135 3.15 4.84 33.06
C GLU A 135 2.22 5.95 32.55
N ALA A 136 2.34 7.18 33.09
CA ALA A 136 1.58 8.33 32.62
C ALA A 136 1.82 8.63 31.11
N LEU A 137 3.07 8.52 30.65
CA LEU A 137 3.39 8.70 29.23
C LEU A 137 2.81 7.58 28.36
N ARG A 138 2.81 6.33 28.84
CA ARG A 138 2.18 5.19 28.14
C ARG A 138 0.67 5.40 28.01
N ASP A 139 0.00 5.84 29.07
CA ASP A 139 -1.43 6.12 29.05
C ASP A 139 -1.76 7.26 28.07
N GLN A 140 -0.93 8.31 28.04
CA GLN A 140 -1.10 9.40 27.09
C GLN A 140 -0.89 8.94 25.63
N ILE A 141 0.09 8.07 25.37
CA ILE A 141 0.31 7.48 24.03
C ILE A 141 -0.89 6.61 23.63
N LEU A 142 -1.40 5.78 24.53
CA LEU A 142 -2.57 4.95 24.27
C LEU A 142 -3.81 5.80 24.00
N GLY A 143 -4.06 6.83 24.81
CA GLY A 143 -5.13 7.79 24.59
C GLY A 143 -5.04 8.47 23.23
N ALA A 144 -3.86 8.98 22.87
CA ALA A 144 -3.62 9.60 21.57
C ALA A 144 -3.78 8.60 20.41
N THR A 145 -3.40 7.33 20.58
CA THR A 145 -3.54 6.28 19.57
C THR A 145 -5.03 5.94 19.33
N ILE A 146 -5.82 5.86 20.39
CA ILE A 146 -7.27 5.65 20.29
C ILE A 146 -7.94 6.84 19.62
N GLU A 147 -7.56 8.06 20.01
CA GLU A 147 -8.13 9.28 19.43
C GLU A 147 -7.75 9.44 17.95
N ASN A 148 -6.51 9.12 17.58
CA ASN A 148 -6.09 9.05 16.18
C ASN A 148 -6.92 8.03 15.38
N SER A 149 -7.09 6.82 15.93
CA SER A 149 -7.92 5.78 15.30
C SER A 149 -9.37 6.24 15.11
N LYS A 150 -9.94 6.92 16.11
CA LYS A 150 -11.29 7.52 16.02
C LYS A 150 -11.36 8.61 14.96
N MET A 151 -10.35 9.47 14.85
CA MET A 151 -10.28 10.47 13.79
C MET A 151 -10.22 9.85 12.40
N VAL A 152 -9.43 8.79 12.22
CA VAL A 152 -9.36 8.05 10.94
C VAL A 152 -10.74 7.50 10.56
N LEU A 153 -11.46 6.89 11.50
CA LEU A 153 -12.82 6.41 11.26
C LEU A 153 -13.79 7.54 10.87
N HIS A 154 -13.69 8.71 11.51
CA HIS A 154 -14.50 9.88 11.13
C HIS A 154 -14.15 10.40 9.73
N ILE A 155 -12.87 10.38 9.35
CA ILE A 155 -12.43 10.74 8.00
C ILE A 155 -13.00 9.77 6.97
N ASP A 156 -12.92 8.47 7.23
CA ASP A 156 -13.45 7.46 6.31
C ASP A 156 -14.97 7.54 6.20
N ASN A 157 -15.68 7.76 7.31
CA ASN A 157 -17.11 7.99 7.30
C ASN A 157 -17.51 9.25 6.51
N ALA A 158 -16.78 10.36 6.68
CA ALA A 158 -17.02 11.58 5.94
C ALA A 158 -16.73 11.41 4.43
N ARG A 159 -15.69 10.65 4.07
CA ARG A 159 -15.38 10.30 2.67
C ARG A 159 -16.48 9.46 2.04
N LEU A 160 -16.94 8.41 2.71
CA LEU A 160 -18.04 7.57 2.24
C LEU A 160 -19.32 8.40 2.06
N ALA A 161 -19.65 9.28 3.01
CA ALA A 161 -20.80 10.17 2.87
C ALA A 161 -20.66 11.14 1.70
N ALA A 162 -19.46 11.67 1.45
CA ALA A 162 -19.19 12.54 0.30
C ALA A 162 -19.34 11.80 -1.04
N ASP A 163 -18.84 10.56 -1.13
CA ASP A 163 -18.99 9.73 -2.33
C ASP A 163 -20.46 9.32 -2.57
N ASP A 164 -21.22 9.04 -1.52
CA ASP A 164 -22.67 8.80 -1.59
C ASP A 164 -23.40 10.04 -2.15
N PHE A 165 -23.07 11.24 -1.66
CA PHE A 165 -23.67 12.47 -2.17
C PHE A 165 -23.24 12.79 -3.60
N ARG A 166 -21.99 12.50 -3.95
CA ARG A 166 -21.49 12.65 -5.32
C ARG A 166 -22.25 11.76 -6.29
N THR A 167 -22.41 10.48 -5.96
CA THR A 167 -23.17 9.53 -6.78
C THR A 167 -24.63 9.97 -6.93
N LYS A 168 -25.27 10.37 -5.82
CA LYS A 168 -26.65 10.90 -5.85
C LYS A 168 -26.76 12.15 -6.73
N PHE A 169 -25.81 13.07 -6.62
CA PHE A 169 -25.78 14.28 -7.45
C PHE A 169 -25.62 13.95 -8.93
N GLU A 170 -24.71 13.04 -9.29
CA GLU A 170 -24.52 12.59 -10.67
C GLU A 170 -25.80 11.95 -11.24
N THR A 171 -26.49 11.11 -10.45
CA THR A 171 -27.77 10.51 -10.87
C THR A 171 -28.88 11.55 -11.05
N GLU A 172 -29.02 12.50 -10.11
CA GLU A 172 -30.02 13.56 -10.19
C GLU A 172 -29.73 14.52 -11.36
N GLN A 173 -28.45 14.82 -11.61
CA GLN A 173 -28.03 15.62 -12.74
C GLN A 173 -28.37 14.94 -14.07
N ALA A 174 -28.13 13.62 -14.19
CA ALA A 174 -28.49 12.87 -15.39
C ALA A 174 -30.01 12.87 -15.61
N LEU A 175 -30.81 12.64 -14.56
CA LEU A 175 -32.27 12.72 -14.62
C LEU A 175 -32.74 14.13 -15.02
N ARG A 176 -32.15 15.17 -14.44
CA ARG A 176 -32.48 16.56 -14.79
C ARG A 176 -32.21 16.85 -16.27
N VAL A 177 -31.06 16.44 -16.80
CA VAL A 177 -30.73 16.64 -18.23
C VAL A 177 -31.71 15.89 -19.13
N SER A 178 -32.12 14.66 -18.75
CA SER A 178 -33.17 13.91 -19.47
C SER A 178 -34.50 14.67 -19.48
N VAL A 179 -34.95 15.15 -18.31
CA VAL A 179 -36.20 15.91 -18.21
C VAL A 179 -36.13 17.24 -18.98
N GLU A 180 -34.98 17.93 -18.95
CA GLU A 180 -34.77 19.13 -19.75
C GLU A 180 -34.84 18.82 -21.27
N ALA A 181 -34.31 17.68 -21.71
CA ALA A 181 -34.44 17.22 -23.09
C ALA A 181 -35.91 16.94 -23.46
N ASP A 182 -36.65 16.25 -22.59
CA ASP A 182 -38.08 15.97 -22.78
C ASP A 182 -38.91 17.27 -22.86
N ILE A 183 -38.66 18.24 -21.98
CA ILE A 183 -39.31 19.55 -22.01
C ILE A 183 -39.03 20.28 -23.32
N ASN A 184 -37.78 20.24 -23.81
CA ASN A 184 -37.43 20.84 -25.09
C ASN A 184 -38.11 20.13 -26.26
N GLY A 185 -38.25 18.80 -26.20
CA GLY A 185 -39.05 18.02 -27.16
C GLY A 185 -40.52 18.42 -27.16
N LEU A 186 -41.13 18.52 -25.97
CA LEU A 186 -42.53 18.95 -25.81
C LEU A 186 -42.76 20.38 -26.32
N ARG A 187 -41.80 21.28 -26.13
CA ARG A 187 -41.86 22.64 -26.71
C ARG A 187 -41.87 22.61 -28.23
N ARG A 188 -41.03 21.78 -28.87
CA ARG A 188 -41.06 21.60 -30.33
C ARG A 188 -42.40 21.07 -30.82
N VAL A 189 -42.95 20.05 -30.16
CA VAL A 189 -44.27 19.50 -30.50
C VAL A 189 -45.37 20.56 -30.36
N LEU A 190 -45.31 21.41 -29.31
CA LEU A 190 -46.23 22.52 -29.15
C LEU A 190 -46.12 23.54 -30.30
N ASP A 191 -44.90 23.89 -30.72
CA ASP A 191 -44.67 24.79 -31.84
C ASP A 191 -45.22 24.20 -33.15
N GLU A 192 -44.97 22.91 -33.42
CA GLU A 192 -45.50 22.18 -34.58
C GLU A 192 -47.03 22.14 -34.58
N LEU A 193 -47.66 21.84 -33.43
CA LEU A 193 -49.12 21.85 -33.29
C LEU A 193 -49.69 23.26 -33.46
N THR A 194 -48.97 24.28 -33.02
CA THR A 194 -49.38 25.68 -33.20
C THR A 194 -49.36 26.06 -34.67
N LEU A 195 -48.32 25.67 -35.42
CA LEU A 195 -48.24 25.87 -36.87
C LEU A 195 -49.35 25.11 -37.60
N ALA A 196 -49.59 23.84 -37.26
CA ALA A 196 -50.67 23.05 -37.84
C ALA A 196 -52.05 23.67 -37.56
N ARG A 197 -52.27 24.20 -36.35
CA ARG A 197 -53.50 24.94 -36.01
C ARG A 197 -53.66 26.18 -36.90
N THR A 198 -52.61 26.98 -37.06
CA THR A 198 -52.69 28.19 -37.89
C THR A 198 -52.94 27.87 -39.36
N ASP A 199 -52.37 26.77 -39.88
CA ASP A 199 -52.63 26.31 -41.25
C ASP A 199 -54.10 25.87 -41.42
N LEU A 200 -54.63 25.09 -40.48
CA LEU A 200 -56.05 24.71 -40.49
C LEU A 200 -56.98 25.92 -40.35
N GLU A 201 -56.63 26.92 -39.54
CA GLU A 201 -57.40 28.17 -39.43
C GLU A 201 -57.42 28.95 -40.74
N MET A 202 -56.28 29.01 -41.45
CA MET A 202 -56.19 29.61 -42.77
C MET A 202 -57.02 28.84 -43.81
N GLN A 203 -56.97 27.51 -43.81
CA GLN A 203 -57.81 26.68 -44.67
C GLN A 203 -59.31 26.90 -44.41
N ILE A 204 -59.71 27.00 -43.13
CA ILE A 204 -61.09 27.30 -42.75
C ILE A 204 -61.52 28.68 -43.27
N GLU A 205 -60.67 29.70 -43.14
CA GLU A 205 -61.00 31.04 -43.60
C GLU A 205 -61.09 31.11 -45.13
N ASN A 206 -60.16 30.49 -45.84
CA ASN A 206 -60.22 30.35 -47.30
C ASN A 206 -61.52 29.68 -47.75
N LEU A 207 -61.92 28.58 -47.12
CA LEU A 207 -63.19 27.89 -47.43
C LEU A 207 -64.42 28.75 -47.12
N LYS A 208 -64.38 29.59 -46.08
CA LYS A 208 -65.47 30.54 -45.81
C LYS A 208 -65.55 31.63 -46.86
N GLU A 209 -64.41 32.15 -47.30
CA GLU A 209 -64.33 33.14 -48.38
C GLU A 209 -64.87 32.57 -49.70
N GLU A 210 -64.47 31.34 -50.05
CA GLU A 210 -65.00 30.62 -51.21
C GLU A 210 -66.53 30.41 -51.11
N LEU A 211 -67.03 30.02 -49.94
CA LEU A 211 -68.46 29.84 -49.71
C LEU A 211 -69.22 31.17 -49.83
N ALA A 212 -68.68 32.26 -49.27
CA ALA A 212 -69.25 33.59 -49.39
C ALA A 212 -69.26 34.08 -50.84
N TYR A 213 -68.17 33.83 -51.58
CA TYR A 213 -68.07 34.11 -53.01
C TYR A 213 -69.12 33.34 -53.82
N LEU A 214 -69.26 32.02 -53.58
CA LEU A 214 -70.28 31.19 -54.24
C LEU A 214 -71.71 31.68 -53.93
N LYS A 215 -72.00 32.03 -52.68
CA LYS A 215 -73.31 32.57 -52.29
C LYS A 215 -73.61 33.89 -52.99
N LYS A 216 -72.63 34.80 -53.04
CA LYS A 216 -72.77 36.08 -53.74
C LYS A 216 -73.02 35.87 -55.23
N ASN A 217 -72.23 35.03 -55.90
CA ASN A 217 -72.45 34.68 -57.30
C ASN A 217 -73.86 34.09 -57.51
N HIS A 218 -74.28 33.16 -56.66
CA HIS A 218 -75.61 32.57 -56.76
C HIS A 218 -76.72 33.60 -56.56
N GLU A 219 -76.56 34.54 -55.63
CA GLU A 219 -77.53 35.61 -55.42
C GLU A 219 -77.56 36.60 -56.59
N GLU A 220 -76.41 36.94 -57.17
CA GLU A 220 -76.31 37.72 -58.40
C GLU A 220 -76.97 36.99 -59.58
N GLU A 221 -76.72 35.69 -59.78
CA GLU A 221 -77.37 34.87 -60.81
C GLU A 221 -78.89 34.78 -60.60
N ILE A 222 -79.36 34.58 -59.36
CA ILE A 222 -80.80 34.60 -59.05
C ILE A 222 -81.38 35.99 -59.29
N SER A 223 -80.67 37.07 -58.97
CA SER A 223 -81.11 38.44 -59.21
C SER A 223 -81.24 38.71 -60.71
N VAL A 224 -80.26 38.26 -61.50
CA VAL A 224 -80.30 38.32 -62.97
C VAL A 224 -81.48 37.49 -63.50
N LEU A 225 -81.65 36.24 -63.06
CA LEU A 225 -82.76 35.38 -63.48
C LEU A 225 -84.12 35.94 -63.04
N LYS A 226 -84.24 36.53 -61.85
CA LYS A 226 -85.46 37.23 -61.40
C LYS A 226 -85.72 38.49 -62.22
N GLY A 227 -84.69 39.26 -62.55
CA GLY A 227 -84.78 40.39 -63.48
C GLY A 227 -85.20 39.95 -64.88
N GLN A 228 -84.79 38.75 -65.30
CA GLN A 228 -85.15 38.14 -66.58
C GLN A 228 -86.57 37.55 -66.58
N VAL A 229 -87.09 37.12 -65.43
CA VAL A 229 -88.48 36.63 -65.26
C VAL A 229 -89.50 37.78 -65.14
N GLY A 230 -89.08 39.01 -64.85
CA GLY A 230 -89.94 40.21 -64.80
C GLY A 230 -90.03 41.01 -66.10
N GLY A 231 -89.31 40.61 -67.15
CA GLY A 231 -89.24 41.33 -68.41
C GLY A 231 -89.81 40.51 -69.58
N GLN A 232 -91.13 40.50 -69.75
CA GLN A 232 -91.69 40.29 -71.08
C GLN A 232 -91.47 41.58 -71.88
N VAL A 233 -90.23 41.76 -72.36
CA VAL A 233 -89.87 42.84 -73.29
C VAL A 233 -89.76 42.23 -74.67
N SER A 234 -90.76 42.55 -75.48
CA SER A 234 -90.69 42.51 -76.94
C SER A 234 -89.46 43.29 -77.39
N VAL A 235 -88.46 42.58 -77.93
CA VAL A 235 -87.36 43.20 -78.67
C VAL A 235 -87.73 43.11 -80.15
N GLU A 236 -88.24 44.22 -80.66
CA GLU A 236 -88.33 44.47 -82.09
C GLU A 236 -86.91 44.54 -82.66
N VAL A 237 -86.73 43.79 -83.74
CA VAL A 237 -85.51 43.68 -84.52
C VAL A 237 -85.25 45.03 -85.20
N ASP A 238 -84.26 45.78 -84.72
CA ASP A 238 -83.60 46.81 -85.52
C ASP A 238 -82.26 46.26 -86.02
N SER A 239 -82.16 46.12 -87.34
CA SER A 239 -80.96 45.65 -88.04
C SER A 239 -79.91 46.76 -88.05
N ALA A 240 -79.06 46.76 -87.02
CA ALA A 240 -77.80 47.48 -87.03
C ALA A 240 -76.67 46.58 -87.58
N PRO A 241 -75.64 47.17 -88.19
CA PRO A 241 -75.00 46.70 -89.42
C PRO A 241 -74.15 45.44 -89.25
N GLY A 242 -73.99 44.69 -90.35
CA GLY A 242 -73.32 43.40 -90.42
C GLY A 242 -72.14 43.25 -89.46
N ILE A 243 -72.30 42.34 -88.51
CA ILE A 243 -71.20 41.84 -87.68
C ILE A 243 -70.12 41.36 -88.64
N ASP A 244 -68.95 41.98 -88.53
CA ASP A 244 -67.72 41.60 -89.22
C ASP A 244 -67.34 40.18 -88.72
N LEU A 245 -67.94 39.17 -89.34
CA LEU A 245 -67.69 37.75 -89.12
C LEU A 245 -66.17 37.44 -89.08
N PRO A 246 -65.34 38.03 -89.96
CA PRO A 246 -63.89 37.99 -89.84
C PRO A 246 -63.35 38.41 -88.49
N LYS A 247 -63.86 39.50 -87.90
CA LYS A 247 -63.43 40.04 -86.60
C LYS A 247 -63.85 39.14 -85.44
N VAL A 248 -65.07 38.60 -85.45
CA VAL A 248 -65.53 37.66 -84.41
C VAL A 248 -64.80 36.32 -84.48
N LEU A 249 -64.54 35.80 -85.68
CA LEU A 249 -63.70 34.61 -85.89
C LEU A 249 -62.24 34.86 -85.47
N SER A 250 -61.72 36.07 -85.71
CA SER A 250 -60.40 36.49 -85.26
C SER A 250 -60.33 36.62 -83.74
N ASP A 251 -61.34 37.18 -83.09
CA ASP A 251 -61.43 37.29 -81.63
C ASP A 251 -61.58 35.92 -80.97
N MET A 252 -62.39 35.01 -81.53
CA MET A 252 -62.45 33.62 -81.07
C MET A 252 -61.10 32.90 -81.22
N ARG A 253 -60.41 33.06 -82.35
CA ARG A 253 -59.05 32.51 -82.51
C ARG A 253 -58.09 33.10 -81.49
N SER A 254 -58.12 34.41 -81.28
CA SER A 254 -57.29 35.07 -80.26
C SER A 254 -57.57 34.54 -78.86
N GLN A 255 -58.83 34.29 -78.49
CA GLN A 255 -59.19 33.72 -77.20
C GLN A 255 -58.72 32.27 -77.05
N TYR A 256 -58.87 31.45 -78.09
CA TYR A 256 -58.34 30.08 -78.10
C TYR A 256 -56.82 30.04 -78.03
N GLU A 257 -56.14 30.95 -78.72
CA GLU A 257 -54.68 31.05 -78.70
C GLU A 257 -54.18 31.48 -77.31
N VAL A 258 -54.82 32.47 -76.69
CA VAL A 258 -54.53 32.87 -75.30
C VAL A 258 -54.81 31.73 -74.32
N MET A 259 -55.90 30.98 -74.50
CA MET A 259 -56.25 29.86 -73.62
C MET A 259 -55.31 28.66 -73.81
N ALA A 260 -54.91 28.35 -75.03
CA ALA A 260 -53.93 27.31 -75.33
C ALA A 260 -52.55 27.68 -74.78
N GLU A 261 -52.13 28.94 -74.92
CA GLU A 261 -50.87 29.43 -74.36
C GLU A 261 -50.90 29.48 -72.83
N LYS A 262 -52.04 29.85 -72.23
CA LYS A 262 -52.24 29.76 -70.77
C LYS A 262 -52.16 28.32 -70.29
N ASN A 263 -52.86 27.40 -70.95
CA ASN A 263 -52.82 25.97 -70.59
C ASN A 263 -51.40 25.39 -70.71
N ARG A 264 -50.66 25.75 -71.78
CA ARG A 264 -49.25 25.37 -71.95
C ARG A 264 -48.39 25.89 -70.79
N LYS A 265 -48.52 27.16 -70.42
CA LYS A 265 -47.79 27.77 -69.30
C LYS A 265 -48.16 27.15 -67.95
N ASP A 266 -49.44 26.88 -67.72
CA ASP A 266 -49.92 26.26 -66.48
C ASP A 266 -49.41 24.82 -66.36
N ALA A 267 -49.38 24.06 -67.47
CA ALA A 267 -48.80 22.72 -67.52
C ALA A 267 -47.27 22.76 -67.28
N GLU A 268 -46.55 23.66 -67.94
CA GLU A 268 -45.11 23.87 -67.73
C GLU A 268 -44.82 24.22 -66.26
N ALA A 269 -45.58 25.16 -65.68
CA ALA A 269 -45.45 25.57 -64.29
C ALA A 269 -45.71 24.40 -63.32
N TRP A 270 -46.75 23.61 -63.59
CA TRP A 270 -47.08 22.41 -62.81
C TRP A 270 -45.96 21.36 -62.86
N PHE A 271 -45.42 21.07 -64.06
CA PHE A 271 -44.29 20.16 -64.21
C PHE A 271 -43.03 20.67 -63.51
N THR A 272 -42.73 21.97 -63.61
CA THR A 272 -41.59 22.55 -62.90
C THR A 272 -41.75 22.47 -61.40
N SER A 273 -42.95 22.76 -60.87
CA SER A 273 -43.23 22.67 -59.43
C SER A 273 -43.07 21.24 -58.91
N GLN A 274 -43.61 20.25 -59.63
CA GLN A 274 -43.46 18.84 -59.24
C GLN A 274 -42.02 18.34 -59.34
N THR A 275 -41.27 18.78 -60.36
CA THR A 275 -39.85 18.44 -60.48
C THR A 275 -39.02 19.07 -59.37
N GLU A 276 -39.34 20.30 -58.96
CA GLU A 276 -38.68 21.00 -57.86
C GLU A 276 -38.98 20.34 -56.51
N GLU A 277 -40.23 19.97 -56.26
CA GLU A 277 -40.65 19.22 -55.07
C GLU A 277 -39.93 17.87 -54.98
N LEU A 278 -39.93 17.08 -56.05
CA LEU A 278 -39.21 15.81 -56.11
C LEU A 278 -37.70 15.98 -55.89
N ASN A 279 -37.08 17.01 -56.48
CA ASN A 279 -35.67 17.30 -56.24
C ASN A 279 -35.40 17.67 -54.78
N ARG A 280 -36.30 18.42 -54.14
CA ARG A 280 -36.20 18.78 -52.73
C ARG A 280 -36.29 17.55 -51.84
N GLU A 281 -37.22 16.65 -52.13
CA GLU A 281 -37.34 15.38 -51.42
C GLU A 281 -36.10 14.50 -51.62
N VAL A 282 -35.62 14.33 -52.85
CA VAL A 282 -34.43 13.52 -53.14
C VAL A 282 -33.19 14.09 -52.44
N ALA A 283 -33.04 15.42 -52.40
CA ALA A 283 -31.96 16.07 -51.66
C ALA A 283 -32.08 15.77 -50.15
N GLY A 284 -33.27 15.90 -49.56
CA GLY A 284 -33.52 15.59 -48.15
C GLY A 284 -33.25 14.13 -47.79
N HIS A 285 -33.73 13.18 -48.60
CA HIS A 285 -33.46 11.74 -48.41
C HIS A 285 -31.97 11.43 -48.55
N THR A 286 -31.27 12.08 -49.50
CA THR A 286 -29.83 11.90 -49.68
C THR A 286 -29.05 12.40 -48.47
N GLU A 287 -29.42 13.56 -47.91
CA GLU A 287 -28.81 14.10 -46.70
C GLU A 287 -29.05 13.18 -45.50
N GLN A 288 -30.29 12.74 -45.27
CA GLN A 288 -30.63 11.79 -44.20
C GLN A 288 -29.84 10.48 -44.34
N LEU A 289 -29.70 9.96 -45.57
CA LEU A 289 -28.92 8.76 -45.84
C LEU A 289 -27.44 8.96 -45.52
N GLN A 290 -26.86 10.13 -45.83
CA GLN A 290 -25.47 10.44 -45.47
C GLN A 290 -25.30 10.56 -43.96
N VAL A 291 -26.21 11.23 -43.26
CA VAL A 291 -26.17 11.37 -41.80
C VAL A 291 -26.24 10.00 -41.13
N SER A 292 -27.21 9.17 -41.51
CA SER A 292 -27.34 7.80 -40.98
C SER A 292 -26.09 6.97 -41.28
N LYS A 293 -25.51 7.09 -42.48
CA LYS A 293 -24.26 6.41 -42.82
C LYS A 293 -23.11 6.86 -41.92
N THR A 294 -22.95 8.16 -41.66
CA THR A 294 -21.91 8.67 -40.77
C THR A 294 -22.10 8.17 -39.33
N GLU A 295 -23.33 8.21 -38.82
CA GLU A 295 -23.68 7.72 -37.49
C GLU A 295 -23.35 6.23 -37.33
N VAL A 296 -23.70 5.40 -38.32
CA VAL A 296 -23.35 3.97 -38.32
C VAL A 296 -21.83 3.77 -38.33
N THR A 297 -21.07 4.59 -39.07
CA THR A 297 -19.61 4.47 -39.06
C THR A 297 -19.00 4.90 -37.72
N ASP A 298 -19.55 5.90 -37.07
CA ASP A 298 -19.07 6.37 -35.77
C ASP A 298 -19.41 5.39 -34.66
N LEU A 299 -20.62 4.84 -34.66
CA LEU A 299 -21.01 3.74 -33.76
C LEU A 299 -20.13 2.49 -33.94
N ARG A 300 -19.72 2.18 -35.18
CA ARG A 300 -18.76 1.09 -35.41
C ARG A 300 -17.38 1.40 -34.84
N ARG A 301 -16.90 2.64 -34.96
CA ARG A 301 -15.62 3.07 -34.37
C ARG A 301 -15.66 3.02 -32.85
N THR A 302 -16.75 3.49 -32.23
CA THR A 302 -16.89 3.45 -30.77
C THR A 302 -16.98 2.01 -30.26
N LEU A 303 -17.72 1.13 -30.95
CA LEU A 303 -17.79 -0.29 -30.62
C LEU A 303 -16.41 -0.94 -30.69
N GLN A 304 -15.64 -0.72 -31.76
CA GLN A 304 -14.28 -1.23 -31.87
C GLN A 304 -13.36 -0.70 -30.76
N GLY A 305 -13.48 0.58 -30.41
CA GLY A 305 -12.72 1.17 -29.29
C GLY A 305 -13.06 0.51 -27.95
N LEU A 306 -14.35 0.32 -27.67
CA LEU A 306 -14.82 -0.37 -26.46
C LEU A 306 -14.38 -1.84 -26.42
N GLU A 307 -14.36 -2.52 -27.56
CA GLU A 307 -13.92 -3.91 -27.64
C GLU A 307 -12.41 -4.05 -27.39
N ILE A 308 -11.59 -3.12 -27.90
CA ILE A 308 -10.15 -3.06 -27.58
C ILE A 308 -9.94 -2.77 -26.10
N GLU A 309 -10.68 -1.82 -25.53
CA GLU A 309 -10.61 -1.52 -24.10
C GLU A 309 -11.00 -2.75 -23.27
N LEU A 310 -12.06 -3.46 -23.63
CA LEU A 310 -12.45 -4.71 -22.98
C LEU A 310 -11.34 -5.76 -23.02
N GLN A 311 -10.71 -5.97 -24.18
CA GLN A 311 -9.59 -6.92 -24.30
C GLN A 311 -8.37 -6.48 -23.48
N SER A 312 -8.07 -5.17 -23.44
CA SER A 312 -7.02 -4.60 -22.60
C SER A 312 -7.29 -4.87 -21.12
N GLN A 313 -8.50 -4.59 -20.65
CA GLN A 313 -8.91 -4.83 -19.26
C GLN A 313 -8.87 -6.31 -18.89
N LEU A 314 -9.30 -7.21 -19.78
CA LEU A 314 -9.19 -8.66 -19.57
C LEU A 314 -7.72 -9.11 -19.46
N SER A 315 -6.84 -8.57 -20.30
CA SER A 315 -5.40 -8.87 -20.23
C SER A 315 -4.76 -8.36 -18.92
N MET A 316 -5.15 -7.15 -18.47
CA MET A 316 -4.70 -6.57 -17.21
C MET A 316 -5.18 -7.39 -16.03
N LYS A 317 -6.46 -7.81 -16.05
CA LYS A 317 -7.04 -8.68 -15.02
C LYS A 317 -6.26 -10.00 -14.91
N ALA A 318 -6.00 -10.68 -16.04
CA ALA A 318 -5.26 -11.93 -16.05
C ALA A 318 -3.84 -11.76 -15.48
N ALA A 319 -3.12 -10.69 -15.88
CA ALA A 319 -1.80 -10.40 -15.35
C ALA A 319 -1.81 -10.14 -13.83
N LEU A 320 -2.83 -9.45 -13.31
CA LEU A 320 -2.99 -9.22 -11.87
C LEU A 320 -3.31 -10.52 -11.12
N GLU A 321 -4.18 -11.37 -11.65
CA GLU A 321 -4.48 -12.70 -11.09
C GLU A 321 -3.21 -13.58 -11.03
N ASP A 322 -2.40 -13.57 -12.09
CA ASP A 322 -1.13 -14.31 -12.13
C ASP A 322 -0.13 -13.77 -11.09
N THR A 323 0.01 -12.44 -10.96
CA THR A 323 0.90 -11.85 -9.94
C THR A 323 0.42 -12.16 -8.52
N LEU A 324 -0.89 -12.18 -8.28
CA LEU A 324 -1.45 -12.56 -6.99
C LEU A 324 -1.11 -14.02 -6.68
N ALA A 325 -1.37 -14.94 -7.61
CA ALA A 325 -1.06 -16.35 -7.45
C ALA A 325 0.45 -16.59 -7.21
N GLU A 326 1.32 -15.89 -7.93
CA GLU A 326 2.78 -15.96 -7.72
C GLU A 326 3.18 -15.48 -6.31
N THR A 327 2.61 -14.36 -5.85
CA THR A 327 2.91 -13.84 -4.51
C THR A 327 2.40 -14.76 -3.41
N GLU A 328 1.19 -15.31 -3.54
CA GLU A 328 0.62 -16.28 -2.61
C GLU A 328 1.48 -17.55 -2.56
N ALA A 329 1.90 -18.08 -3.72
CA ALA A 329 2.78 -19.24 -3.79
C ALA A 329 4.14 -18.95 -3.12
N ARG A 330 4.72 -17.76 -3.35
CA ARG A 330 5.99 -17.36 -2.73
C ARG A 330 5.88 -17.26 -1.21
N PHE A 331 4.83 -16.61 -0.70
CA PHE A 331 4.62 -16.50 0.74
C PHE A 331 4.25 -17.85 1.37
N GLY A 332 3.50 -18.69 0.68
CA GLY A 332 3.22 -20.06 1.09
C GLY A 332 4.50 -20.89 1.26
N ALA A 333 5.44 -20.78 0.30
CA ALA A 333 6.74 -21.43 0.39
C ALA A 333 7.60 -20.90 1.56
N GLN A 334 7.59 -19.58 1.79
CA GLN A 334 8.30 -18.97 2.93
C GLN A 334 7.72 -19.43 4.27
N LEU A 335 6.39 -19.48 4.39
CA LEU A 335 5.73 -19.99 5.59
C LEU A 335 6.05 -21.47 5.82
N ALA A 336 6.04 -22.30 4.78
CA ALA A 336 6.43 -23.71 4.89
C ALA A 336 7.88 -23.87 5.34
N GLN A 337 8.80 -23.04 4.84
CA GLN A 337 10.20 -23.04 5.28
C GLN A 337 10.35 -22.65 6.75
N ILE A 338 9.66 -21.60 7.19
CA ILE A 338 9.68 -21.17 8.60
C ILE A 338 9.07 -22.25 9.49
N GLN A 339 7.96 -22.87 9.09
CA GLN A 339 7.34 -23.96 9.82
C GLN A 339 8.29 -25.15 9.97
N ALA A 340 9.01 -25.52 8.91
CA ALA A 340 10.01 -26.58 8.98
C ALA A 340 11.15 -26.26 9.96
N LEU A 341 11.61 -24.99 10.00
CA LEU A 341 12.62 -24.54 10.96
C LEU A 341 12.10 -24.61 12.40
N ILE A 342 10.87 -24.15 12.64
CA ILE A 342 10.22 -24.23 13.96
C ILE A 342 10.16 -25.68 14.42
N SER A 343 9.64 -26.58 13.58
CA SER A 343 9.54 -28.01 13.92
C SER A 343 10.91 -28.64 14.16
N GLY A 344 11.96 -28.23 13.43
CA GLY A 344 13.33 -28.67 13.68
C GLY A 344 13.86 -28.22 15.05
N VAL A 345 13.61 -26.97 15.44
CA VAL A 345 14.02 -26.43 16.75
C VAL A 345 13.21 -27.06 17.88
N GLU A 346 11.91 -27.29 17.69
CA GLU A 346 11.05 -27.99 18.66
C GLU A 346 11.53 -29.42 18.90
N ALA A 347 11.92 -30.13 17.85
CA ALA A 347 12.52 -31.47 17.96
C ALA A 347 13.83 -31.43 18.76
N GLN A 348 14.74 -30.50 18.44
CA GLN A 348 16.00 -30.33 19.19
C GLN A 348 15.74 -30.00 20.67
N LEU A 349 14.75 -29.16 20.97
CA LEU A 349 14.38 -28.83 22.34
C LEU A 349 13.84 -30.05 23.08
N SER A 350 13.04 -30.88 22.40
CA SER A 350 12.54 -32.15 22.93
C SER A 350 13.68 -33.12 23.25
N ASP A 351 14.65 -33.26 22.36
CA ASP A 351 15.81 -34.13 22.54
C ASP A 351 16.66 -33.68 23.75
N VAL A 352 16.96 -32.38 23.85
CA VAL A 352 17.72 -31.84 24.98
C VAL A 352 16.99 -32.03 26.31
N ARG A 353 15.65 -31.89 26.32
CA ARG A 353 14.84 -32.16 27.52
C ARG A 353 14.91 -33.64 27.90
N ALA A 354 14.79 -34.55 26.93
CA ALA A 354 14.90 -35.99 27.18
C ALA A 354 16.29 -36.39 27.70
N ASP A 355 17.35 -35.81 27.13
CA ASP A 355 18.72 -36.05 27.61
C ASP A 355 18.96 -35.49 29.01
N THR A 356 18.42 -34.30 29.31
CA THR A 356 18.51 -33.70 30.65
C THR A 356 17.78 -34.55 31.69
N GLU A 357 16.60 -35.05 31.34
CA GLU A 357 15.82 -35.94 32.22
C GLU A 357 16.56 -37.26 32.46
N ARG A 358 17.15 -37.85 31.41
CA ARG A 358 17.99 -39.05 31.53
C ARG A 358 19.20 -38.81 32.43
N GLN A 359 19.92 -37.70 32.23
CA GLN A 359 21.05 -37.33 33.08
C GLN A 359 20.62 -37.15 34.54
N ASN A 360 19.47 -36.50 34.79
CA ASN A 360 18.93 -36.36 36.14
C ASN A 360 18.69 -37.72 36.80
N GLN A 361 18.09 -38.67 36.08
CA GLN A 361 17.87 -40.04 36.58
C GLN A 361 19.20 -40.75 36.89
N GLU A 362 20.20 -40.63 36.02
CA GLU A 362 21.55 -41.16 36.25
C GLU A 362 22.21 -40.52 37.50
N TYR A 363 22.06 -39.21 37.68
CA TYR A 363 22.55 -38.50 38.87
C TYR A 363 21.86 -38.94 40.16
N GLN A 364 20.53 -39.12 40.15
CA GLN A 364 19.80 -39.65 41.30
C GLN A 364 20.31 -41.05 41.67
N HIS A 365 20.47 -41.92 40.68
CA HIS A 365 20.99 -43.27 40.91
C HIS A 365 22.41 -43.26 41.52
N LEU A 366 23.29 -42.39 41.01
CA LEU A 366 24.63 -42.23 41.57
C LEU A 366 24.60 -41.68 43.00
N MET A 367 23.69 -40.75 43.29
CA MET A 367 23.50 -40.20 44.63
C MET A 367 23.01 -41.25 45.62
N ASP A 368 22.11 -42.15 45.20
CA ASP A 368 21.64 -43.28 46.00
C ASP A 368 22.80 -44.24 46.33
N ILE A 369 23.62 -44.60 45.33
CA ILE A 369 24.82 -45.44 45.53
C ILE A 369 25.80 -44.76 46.49
N LYS A 370 26.08 -43.48 46.28
CA LYS A 370 26.96 -42.70 47.15
C LYS A 370 26.45 -42.72 48.59
N SER A 371 25.16 -42.45 48.80
CA SER A 371 24.55 -42.44 50.13
C SER A 371 24.66 -43.80 50.81
N ARG A 372 24.49 -44.90 50.06
CA ARG A 372 24.70 -46.26 50.57
C ARG A 372 26.16 -46.53 50.95
N LEU A 373 27.11 -46.14 50.09
CA LEU A 373 28.55 -46.30 50.40
C LEU A 373 28.97 -45.47 51.62
N GLU A 374 28.43 -44.26 51.78
CA GLU A 374 28.67 -43.44 52.98
C GLU A 374 28.17 -44.12 54.26
N GLN A 375 27.00 -44.79 54.20
CA GLN A 375 26.50 -45.61 55.30
C GLN A 375 27.43 -46.81 55.59
N GLU A 376 27.87 -47.53 54.55
CA GLU A 376 28.82 -48.65 54.69
C GLU A 376 30.14 -48.17 55.33
N ILE A 377 30.72 -47.05 54.87
CA ILE A 377 31.92 -46.45 55.48
C ILE A 377 31.68 -46.05 56.94
N ALA A 378 30.53 -45.46 57.27
CA ALA A 378 30.19 -45.12 58.65
C ALA A 378 30.14 -46.38 59.54
N THR A 379 29.52 -47.46 59.06
CA THR A 379 29.53 -48.74 59.78
C THR A 379 30.91 -49.34 59.93
N TYR A 380 31.76 -49.28 58.89
CA TYR A 380 33.15 -49.72 58.97
C TYR A 380 33.97 -48.90 59.97
N ARG A 381 33.78 -47.57 60.02
CA ARG A 381 34.42 -46.69 61.02
C ARG A 381 34.00 -47.05 62.44
N ASN A 382 32.70 -47.24 62.69
CA ASN A 382 32.19 -47.65 64.01
C ASN A 382 32.78 -48.99 64.47
N LEU A 383 32.94 -49.96 63.56
CA LEU A 383 33.54 -51.25 63.88
C LEU A 383 35.03 -51.12 64.21
N LEU A 384 35.78 -50.30 63.47
CA LEU A 384 37.19 -50.00 63.77
C LEU A 384 37.33 -49.32 65.12
N GLU A 385 36.54 -48.28 65.41
CA GLU A 385 36.56 -47.59 66.71
C GLU A 385 36.20 -48.54 67.87
N GLY A 386 35.24 -49.45 67.66
CA GLY A 386 34.90 -50.49 68.65
C GLY A 386 36.03 -51.49 68.89
N GLN A 387 36.78 -51.84 67.84
CA GLN A 387 37.94 -52.74 67.93
C GLN A 387 39.15 -52.03 68.58
N ASP A 388 39.39 -50.76 68.27
CA ASP A 388 40.41 -49.92 68.92
C ASP A 388 40.09 -49.69 70.40
N ALA A 389 38.82 -49.53 70.77
CA ALA A 389 38.38 -49.50 72.17
C ALA A 389 38.59 -50.85 72.88
N TYR A 390 38.45 -51.97 72.17
CA TYR A 390 38.75 -53.29 72.71
C TYR A 390 40.26 -53.45 72.97
N TYR A 391 41.11 -53.10 71.99
CA TYR A 391 42.57 -53.19 72.14
C TYR A 391 43.14 -52.20 73.17
N ASN A 392 42.62 -50.98 73.27
CA ASN A 392 43.04 -50.01 74.29
C ASN A 392 42.64 -50.45 75.71
N ASN A 393 41.55 -51.19 75.89
CA ASN A 393 41.17 -51.78 77.18
C ASN A 393 41.98 -53.03 77.56
N LEU A 394 42.58 -53.72 76.59
CA LEU A 394 43.48 -54.87 76.83
C LEU A 394 44.93 -54.47 77.15
N SER A 395 45.34 -53.23 76.87
CA SER A 395 46.73 -52.74 77.06
C SER A 395 47.03 -52.17 78.46
N THR A 396 46.22 -52.45 79.48
CA THR A 396 46.63 -52.22 80.88
C THR A 396 46.96 -53.54 81.57
N PRO A 397 48.22 -54.02 81.52
CA PRO A 397 48.65 -55.03 82.46
C PRO A 397 48.67 -54.39 83.84
N LYS A 398 47.82 -54.89 84.74
CA LYS A 398 48.04 -54.79 86.19
C LYS A 398 49.40 -55.43 86.47
N VAL A 399 50.42 -54.61 86.67
CA VAL A 399 51.62 -55.00 87.42
C VAL A 399 51.38 -54.59 88.88
N LEU A 400 51.61 -55.55 89.76
CA LEU A 400 51.47 -55.51 91.22
C LEU A 400 51.96 -54.22 91.89
#